data_AF-A0A934SW07-F1
#
_entry.id   AF-A0A934SW07-F1
#
_cell.length_a   1.000
_cell.length_b   1.000
_cell.length_c   1.000
_cell.angle_alpha   90.00
_cell.angle_beta   90.00
_cell.angle_gamma   90.00
#
_symmetry.space_group_name_H-M   'P 1'
#
loop_
_entity.id
_entity.type
_entity.pdbx_description
1 polymer ?
#
loop_
_entity_poly.entity_id
_entity_poly.type
_entity_poly.pdbx_seq_one_letter_code
_entity_poly.pdbx_strand_id
1 'polypeptide(L)'
;MATAPSRCGRPLLVWIFAEFDGFAHRPLTQNDVFYNNNRNAFLMTEETVAASLAAGRLQLECRWEEPLYPAGTTPLQRRIVPFQDLTLDWEKQQAYYFDFYGPQERIRAELARRGGDPDKLSEQFRRLWRDGYFDIKDTPEFRQLLANLRRAGVWVPPRLDYHLLNALYTARMGTPVGYKSANSLRGRERENLLLIAHHVHDKHPTHFLTFCKALAVYGKLEQLRAEDKSGKWGAKYEAAKQKFREGDTAFQRDISHDPLVAFLFPEIFASTEISSNGAKSK
;
A
#
# COMPACT_ATOMS: atom_id res chain seq x y z
N MET A 1 -32.10 20.78 39.14
CA MET A 1 -30.93 19.92 38.90
C MET A 1 -31.15 19.15 37.61
N ALA A 2 -30.58 19.64 36.50
CA ALA A 2 -30.67 18.96 35.21
C ALA A 2 -29.51 17.97 35.12
N THR A 3 -29.84 16.69 35.02
CA THR A 3 -28.90 15.61 34.72
C THR A 3 -28.35 15.82 33.31
N ALA A 4 -27.04 16.04 33.21
CA ALA A 4 -26.34 16.04 31.92
C ALA A 4 -26.48 14.64 31.28
N PRO A 5 -26.88 14.54 30.00
CA PRO A 5 -26.92 13.26 29.33
C PRO A 5 -25.49 12.75 29.17
N SER A 6 -25.21 11.61 29.80
CA SER A 6 -23.99 10.84 29.63
C SER A 6 -23.88 10.33 28.20
N ARG A 7 -23.25 11.12 27.32
CA ARG A 7 -22.76 10.62 26.04
C ARG A 7 -21.52 9.74 26.31
N CYS A 8 -21.74 8.47 26.64
CA CYS A 8 -20.71 7.44 26.47
C CYS A 8 -20.55 7.17 24.97
N GLY A 9 -19.92 8.13 24.26
CA GLY A 9 -19.35 7.86 22.95
C GLY A 9 -18.15 6.93 23.11
N ARG A 10 -17.85 6.10 22.10
CA ARG A 10 -16.63 5.30 22.09
C ARG A 10 -15.41 6.24 22.26
N PRO A 11 -14.50 5.95 23.20
CA PRO A 11 -13.29 6.77 23.35
C PRO A 11 -12.46 6.68 22.06
N LEU A 12 -11.83 7.78 21.66
CA LEU A 12 -10.92 7.83 20.51
C LEU A 12 -9.49 7.73 21.02
N LEU A 13 -8.70 6.82 20.44
CA LEU A 13 -7.29 6.66 20.78
C LEU A 13 -6.42 7.47 19.80
N VAL A 14 -5.57 8.35 20.33
CA VAL A 14 -4.57 9.08 19.55
C VAL A 14 -3.18 8.63 19.96
N TRP A 15 -2.40 8.16 19.00
CA TRP A 15 -1.07 7.62 19.23
C TRP A 15 -0.01 8.69 18.98
N ILE A 16 0.92 8.82 19.93
CA ILE A 16 2.11 9.65 19.81
C ILE A 16 3.33 8.75 19.74
N PHE A 17 4.15 8.92 18.71
CA PHE A 17 5.37 8.18 18.48
C PHE A 17 6.54 8.83 19.23
N ALA A 18 7.43 8.01 19.77
CA ALA A 18 8.71 8.48 20.31
C ALA A 18 9.65 8.96 19.19
N GLU A 19 9.73 8.19 18.10
CA GLU A 19 10.57 8.46 16.92
C GLU A 19 9.86 7.96 15.66
N PHE A 20 10.04 8.63 14.51
CA PHE A 20 9.34 8.29 13.26
C PHE A 20 10.01 8.82 11.97
N ASP A 21 10.95 8.07 11.38
CA ASP A 21 11.82 8.61 10.32
C ASP A 21 11.54 8.08 8.90
N GLY A 22 10.34 7.56 8.64
CA GLY A 22 9.98 7.00 7.31
C GLY A 22 10.06 5.47 7.21
N PHE A 23 9.62 4.91 6.09
CA PHE A 23 9.51 3.45 5.88
C PHE A 23 10.81 2.65 6.02
N ALA A 24 11.97 3.31 5.95
CA ALA A 24 13.27 2.65 5.96
C ALA A 24 13.58 1.91 7.27
N HIS A 25 13.03 2.35 8.41
CA HIS A 25 13.39 1.83 9.74
C HIS A 25 12.20 1.55 10.69
N ARG A 26 10.96 1.58 10.21
CA ARG A 26 9.77 1.43 11.06
C ARG A 26 9.55 -0.02 11.54
N PRO A 27 9.45 -0.28 12.85
CA PRO A 27 8.81 -1.48 13.38
C PRO A 27 7.39 -1.62 12.80
N LEU A 28 6.95 -2.85 12.55
CA LEU A 28 5.62 -3.12 11.96
C LEU A 28 4.48 -2.43 12.73
N THR A 29 4.56 -2.41 14.06
CA THR A 29 3.61 -1.76 14.94
C THR A 29 3.48 -0.25 14.71
N GLN A 30 4.57 0.42 14.31
CA GLN A 30 4.51 1.84 13.98
C GLN A 30 3.79 2.09 12.65
N ASN A 31 3.90 1.17 11.69
CA ASN A 31 3.16 1.26 10.44
C ASN A 31 1.66 1.07 10.67
N ASP A 32 1.26 0.08 11.47
CA ASP A 32 -0.16 -0.16 11.78
C ASP A 32 -0.83 1.13 12.30
N VAL A 33 -0.18 1.80 13.27
CA VAL A 33 -0.65 3.07 13.81
C VAL A 33 -0.65 4.18 12.75
N PHE A 34 0.42 4.33 11.97
CA PHE A 34 0.53 5.38 10.96
C PHE A 34 -0.55 5.28 9.89
N TYR A 35 -0.76 4.08 9.34
CA TYR A 35 -1.80 3.86 8.33
C TYR A 35 -3.20 4.03 8.91
N ASN A 36 -3.42 3.59 10.16
CA ASN A 36 -4.69 3.80 10.84
C ASN A 36 -4.98 5.28 11.11
N ASN A 37 -3.96 6.11 11.31
CA ASN A 37 -4.11 7.57 11.48
C ASN A 37 -4.09 8.34 10.15
N ASN A 38 -4.73 7.80 9.10
CA ASN A 38 -4.80 8.43 7.77
C ASN A 38 -3.41 8.85 7.24
N ARG A 39 -2.36 8.06 7.54
CA ARG A 39 -0.94 8.35 7.23
C ARG A 39 -0.38 9.62 7.87
N ASN A 40 -0.75 9.85 9.13
CA ASN A 40 -0.15 10.89 9.97
C ASN A 40 0.55 10.24 11.16
N ALA A 41 1.77 10.65 11.43
CA ALA A 41 2.48 10.34 12.66
C ALA A 41 2.61 11.60 13.49
N PHE A 42 2.28 11.50 14.77
CA PHE A 42 2.42 12.58 15.73
C PHE A 42 3.57 12.29 16.66
N LEU A 43 4.45 13.25 16.87
CA LEU A 43 5.60 13.12 17.77
C LEU A 43 5.61 14.25 18.79
N MET A 44 6.22 13.95 19.94
CA MET A 44 6.60 14.93 20.93
C MET A 44 8.12 15.07 20.92
N THR A 45 8.61 16.24 20.51
CA THR A 45 10.04 16.58 20.52
C THR A 45 10.29 17.71 21.52
N GLU A 46 11.55 17.99 21.84
CA GLU A 46 11.90 19.14 22.68
C GLU A 46 11.36 20.46 22.10
N GLU A 47 11.39 20.59 20.77
CA GLU A 47 10.84 21.74 20.04
C GLU A 47 9.33 21.87 20.23
N THR A 48 8.58 20.77 20.13
CA THR A 48 7.11 20.80 20.31
C THR A 48 6.71 21.04 21.76
N VAL A 49 7.52 20.61 22.72
CA VAL A 49 7.32 20.93 24.15
C VAL A 49 7.51 22.43 24.39
N ALA A 50 8.60 23.02 23.89
CA ALA A 50 8.83 24.46 23.99
C ALA A 50 7.71 25.26 23.31
N ALA A 51 7.29 24.84 22.12
CA ALA A 51 6.17 25.45 21.40
C ALA A 51 4.84 25.31 22.17
N SER A 52 4.61 24.17 22.84
CA SER A 52 3.41 23.94 23.65
C SER A 52 3.34 24.87 24.86
N LEU A 53 4.46 25.03 25.57
CA LEU A 53 4.57 25.92 26.72
C LEU A 53 4.38 27.39 26.31
N ALA A 54 5.03 27.81 25.22
CA ALA A 54 4.90 29.17 24.69
C ALA A 54 3.48 29.49 24.22
N ALA A 55 2.80 28.53 23.59
CA ALA A 55 1.44 28.71 23.07
C ALA A 55 0.33 28.45 24.11
N GLY A 56 0.66 27.90 25.28
CA GLY A 56 -0.33 27.50 26.30
C GLY A 56 -1.28 26.38 25.84
N ARG A 57 -0.91 25.63 24.80
CA ARG A 57 -1.73 24.56 24.20
C ARG A 57 -0.85 23.49 23.58
N LEU A 58 -1.32 22.24 23.56
CA LEU A 58 -0.58 21.10 23.05
C LEU A 58 -0.24 21.27 21.55
N GLN A 59 1.06 21.29 21.25
CA GLN A 59 1.62 21.27 19.90
C GLN A 59 2.30 19.91 19.68
N LEU A 60 2.15 19.37 18.48
CA LEU A 60 2.73 18.10 18.07
C LEU A 60 3.47 18.28 16.76
N GLU A 61 4.58 17.56 16.57
CA GLU A 61 5.14 17.43 15.23
C GLU A 61 4.27 16.42 14.49
N CYS A 62 3.59 16.86 13.44
CA CYS A 62 2.90 15.99 12.51
C CYS A 62 3.82 15.71 11.33
N ARG A 63 4.02 14.42 11.05
CA ARG A 63 4.69 13.92 9.87
C ARG A 63 3.69 13.15 9.00
N TRP A 64 3.52 13.55 7.74
CA TRP A 64 2.54 12.90 6.84
C TRP A 64 3.10 12.69 5.43
N GLU A 65 2.44 11.80 4.71
CA GLU A 65 2.63 11.63 3.27
C GLU A 65 1.48 12.30 2.54
N GLU A 66 1.75 12.91 1.40
CA GLU A 66 0.69 13.37 0.50
C GLU A 66 0.55 12.38 -0.66
N PRO A 67 -0.67 12.05 -1.09
CA PRO A 67 -0.87 11.23 -2.26
C PRO A 67 -0.46 12.06 -3.49
N LEU A 68 0.50 11.55 -4.26
CA LEU A 68 0.77 12.10 -5.58
C LEU A 68 -0.28 11.54 -6.53
N TYR A 69 -0.99 12.41 -7.25
CA TYR A 69 -1.81 11.97 -8.36
C TYR A 69 -0.91 11.83 -9.60
N PRO A 70 -0.93 10.70 -10.32
CA PRO A 70 -2.02 9.72 -10.29
C PRO A 70 -1.71 8.48 -9.42
N ALA A 71 -0.47 8.21 -9.01
CA ALA A 71 -0.18 7.62 -7.68
C ALA A 71 1.26 7.88 -7.19
N GLY A 72 1.54 7.38 -5.98
CA GLY A 72 2.77 7.58 -5.23
C GLY A 72 2.51 8.41 -3.99
N THR A 73 3.56 8.67 -3.23
CA THR A 73 3.51 9.63 -2.13
C THR A 73 4.71 10.55 -2.19
N THR A 74 4.55 11.75 -1.66
CA THR A 74 5.68 12.64 -1.39
C THR A 74 6.64 11.98 -0.39
N PRO A 75 7.89 12.44 -0.30
CA PRO A 75 8.67 12.32 0.93
C PRO A 75 7.85 12.81 2.13
N LEU A 76 8.20 12.31 3.32
CA LEU A 76 7.50 12.64 4.55
C LEU A 76 7.55 14.16 4.80
N GLN A 77 6.39 14.80 4.73
CA GLN A 77 6.19 16.18 5.09
C GLN A 77 6.19 16.30 6.62
N ARG A 78 6.50 17.49 7.13
CA ARG A 78 6.63 17.73 8.58
C ARG A 78 6.18 19.15 8.93
N ARG A 79 5.41 19.26 10.01
CA ARG A 79 4.93 20.55 10.54
C ARG A 79 4.57 20.42 12.02
N ILE A 80 4.85 21.45 12.81
CA ILE A 80 4.29 21.58 14.16
C ILE A 80 2.85 22.06 14.04
N VAL A 81 1.92 21.26 14.58
CA VAL A 81 0.47 21.51 14.51
C VAL A 81 -0.15 21.48 15.92
N PRO A 82 -1.12 22.35 16.21
CA PRO A 82 -1.91 22.26 17.44
C PRO A 82 -2.77 20.99 17.46
N PHE A 83 -2.88 20.32 18.60
CA PHE A 83 -3.75 19.13 18.74
C PHE A 83 -5.22 19.41 18.38
N GLN A 84 -5.69 20.62 18.67
CA GLN A 84 -7.04 21.09 18.34
C GLN A 84 -7.32 21.23 16.82
N ASP A 85 -6.27 21.25 15.99
CA ASP A 85 -6.40 21.37 14.54
C ASP A 85 -6.47 19.98 13.86
N LEU A 86 -6.41 18.89 14.65
CA LEU A 86 -6.57 17.54 14.14
C LEU A 86 -8.05 17.27 13.80
N THR A 87 -8.27 16.65 12.65
CA THR A 87 -9.54 15.98 12.36
C THR A 87 -9.59 14.71 13.18
N LEU A 88 -10.63 14.59 13.99
CA LEU A 88 -10.93 13.43 14.79
C LEU A 88 -12.10 12.71 14.11
N ASP A 89 -11.92 11.45 13.75
CA ASP A 89 -12.95 10.61 13.13
C ASP A 89 -13.30 9.47 14.09
N TRP A 90 -14.42 9.62 14.81
CA TRP A 90 -14.87 8.66 15.81
C TRP A 90 -15.40 7.37 15.20
N GLU A 91 -15.89 7.42 13.96
CA GLU A 91 -16.43 6.25 13.27
C GLU A 91 -15.29 5.36 12.79
N LYS A 92 -14.31 5.96 12.10
CA LYS A 92 -13.12 5.26 11.62
C LYS A 92 -12.05 5.04 12.70
N GLN A 93 -12.22 5.64 13.89
CA GLN A 93 -11.25 5.62 14.99
C GLN A 93 -9.88 6.19 14.57
N GLN A 94 -9.89 7.35 13.91
CA GLN A 94 -8.69 8.00 13.38
C GLN A 94 -8.52 9.41 13.94
N ALA A 95 -7.27 9.84 14.08
CA ALA A 95 -6.91 11.24 14.27
C ALA A 95 -5.87 11.62 13.22
N TYR A 96 -6.11 12.69 12.47
CA TYR A 96 -5.22 13.10 11.39
C TYR A 96 -5.22 14.61 11.19
N TYR A 97 -4.07 15.15 10.78
CA TYR A 97 -3.98 16.55 10.34
C TYR A 97 -4.18 16.65 8.83
N PHE A 98 -3.54 15.75 8.08
CA PHE A 98 -3.67 15.66 6.63
C PHE A 98 -4.57 14.48 6.22
N ASP A 99 -5.51 14.74 5.32
CA ASP A 99 -6.44 13.71 4.81
C ASP A 99 -5.85 12.97 3.60
N PHE A 100 -5.16 11.85 3.86
CA PHE A 100 -4.52 11.06 2.81
C PHE A 100 -5.54 10.29 1.95
N TYR A 101 -6.56 9.68 2.56
CA TYR A 101 -7.52 8.83 1.85
C TYR A 101 -8.65 9.60 1.18
N GLY A 102 -9.01 10.80 1.64
CA GLY A 102 -10.08 11.60 1.06
C GLY A 102 -9.98 11.83 -0.45
N PRO A 103 -8.82 12.15 -1.03
CA PRO A 103 -8.66 12.22 -2.49
C PRO A 103 -9.03 10.92 -3.22
N GLN A 104 -8.67 9.76 -2.69
CA GLN A 104 -9.00 8.45 -3.29
C GLN A 104 -10.50 8.14 -3.16
N GLU A 105 -11.09 8.42 -1.99
CA GLU A 105 -12.54 8.30 -1.77
C GLU A 105 -13.31 9.24 -2.71
N ARG A 106 -12.83 10.46 -2.93
CA ARG A 106 -13.42 11.42 -3.89
C ARG A 106 -13.41 10.90 -5.32
N ILE A 107 -12.30 10.29 -5.76
CA ILE A 107 -12.23 9.67 -7.10
C ILE A 107 -13.22 8.50 -7.20
N ARG A 108 -13.28 7.61 -6.20
CA ARG A 108 -14.24 6.49 -6.16
C ARG A 108 -15.70 6.97 -6.13
N ALA A 109 -16.01 8.00 -5.36
CA ALA A 109 -17.33 8.60 -5.31
C ALA A 109 -17.71 9.27 -6.64
N GLU A 110 -16.78 9.99 -7.26
CA GLU A 110 -16.98 10.61 -8.58
C GLU A 110 -17.22 9.56 -9.67
N LEU A 111 -16.47 8.45 -9.63
CA LEU A 111 -16.68 7.28 -10.48
C LEU A 111 -18.09 6.69 -10.33
N ALA A 112 -18.56 6.53 -9.09
CA ALA A 112 -19.90 6.06 -8.78
C ALA A 112 -20.99 7.04 -9.29
N ARG A 113 -20.77 8.35 -9.12
CA ARG A 113 -21.70 9.40 -9.61
C ARG A 113 -21.83 9.43 -11.13
N ARG A 114 -20.77 9.05 -11.86
CA ARG A 114 -20.77 8.95 -13.33
C ARG A 114 -21.42 7.65 -13.86
N GLY A 115 -22.06 6.86 -12.98
CA GLY A 115 -22.73 5.62 -13.34
C GLY A 115 -21.79 4.43 -13.55
N GLY A 116 -20.51 4.57 -13.18
CA GLY A 116 -19.58 3.46 -13.10
C GLY A 116 -19.68 2.75 -11.75
N ASP A 117 -19.25 1.50 -11.70
CA ASP A 117 -19.02 0.77 -10.45
C ASP A 117 -17.52 0.44 -10.38
N PRO A 118 -16.73 1.18 -9.57
CA PRO A 118 -15.29 0.97 -9.44
C PRO A 118 -14.91 -0.45 -9.08
N ASP A 119 -15.68 -1.08 -8.20
CA ASP A 119 -15.40 -2.41 -7.70
C ASP A 119 -15.71 -3.45 -8.77
N LYS A 120 -16.80 -3.26 -9.53
CA LYS A 120 -17.09 -4.06 -10.73
C LYS A 120 -16.04 -3.94 -11.82
N LEU A 121 -15.51 -2.74 -12.07
CA LEU A 121 -14.44 -2.52 -13.06
C LEU A 121 -13.12 -3.17 -12.62
N SER A 122 -12.76 -3.06 -11.33
CA SER A 122 -11.59 -3.74 -10.76
C SER A 122 -11.73 -5.26 -10.81
N GLU A 123 -12.91 -5.79 -10.48
CA GLU A 123 -13.23 -7.22 -10.59
C GLU A 123 -13.15 -7.71 -12.03
N GLN A 124 -13.73 -6.95 -12.97
CA GLN A 124 -13.70 -7.30 -14.39
C GLN A 124 -12.25 -7.33 -14.90
N PHE A 125 -11.42 -6.37 -14.49
CA PHE A 125 -9.99 -6.37 -14.82
C PHE A 125 -9.31 -7.62 -14.28
N ARG A 126 -9.52 -7.93 -13.00
CA ARG A 126 -8.91 -9.10 -12.35
C ARG A 126 -9.27 -10.41 -13.06
N ARG A 127 -10.57 -10.62 -13.33
CA ARG A 127 -11.06 -11.83 -14.00
C ARG A 127 -10.42 -11.98 -15.38
N LEU A 128 -10.49 -10.92 -16.17
CA LEU A 128 -9.90 -10.87 -17.50
C LEU A 128 -8.39 -11.15 -17.43
N TRP A 129 -7.65 -10.45 -16.57
CA TRP A 129 -6.22 -10.62 -16.42
C TRP A 129 -5.80 -12.04 -16.03
N ARG A 130 -6.56 -12.68 -15.14
CA ARG A 130 -6.35 -14.06 -14.71
C ARG A 130 -6.59 -15.06 -15.85
N ASP A 131 -7.71 -14.91 -16.55
CA ASP A 131 -8.22 -15.94 -17.47
C ASP A 131 -7.59 -15.85 -18.87
N GLY A 132 -7.18 -14.65 -19.32
CA GLY A 132 -6.74 -14.41 -20.69
C GLY A 132 -5.24 -14.16 -20.88
N TYR A 133 -4.41 -14.42 -19.87
CA TYR A 133 -3.06 -13.86 -19.72
C TYR A 133 -2.15 -13.81 -20.98
N PHE A 134 -2.20 -14.78 -21.92
CA PHE A 134 -1.35 -14.77 -23.12
C PHE A 134 -1.91 -13.97 -24.30
N ASP A 135 -3.23 -13.90 -24.43
CA ASP A 135 -3.91 -13.38 -25.63
C ASP A 135 -4.84 -12.20 -25.32
N ILE A 136 -5.00 -11.86 -24.03
CA ILE A 136 -6.01 -10.89 -23.60
C ILE A 136 -5.79 -9.49 -24.16
N LYS A 137 -4.53 -9.12 -24.39
CA LYS A 137 -4.13 -7.81 -24.90
C LYS A 137 -4.85 -7.44 -26.21
N ASP A 138 -5.22 -8.44 -27.01
CA ASP A 138 -5.84 -8.26 -28.32
C ASP A 138 -7.35 -8.53 -28.33
N THR A 139 -7.93 -8.89 -27.19
CA THR A 139 -9.36 -9.17 -27.08
C THR A 139 -10.21 -7.90 -27.10
N PRO A 140 -11.34 -7.88 -27.83
CA PRO A 140 -12.29 -6.77 -27.80
C PRO A 140 -12.76 -6.45 -26.37
N GLU A 141 -12.95 -7.47 -25.54
CA GLU A 141 -13.44 -7.36 -24.17
C GLU A 141 -12.45 -6.58 -23.29
N PHE A 142 -11.15 -6.85 -23.42
CA PHE A 142 -10.14 -6.14 -22.65
C PHE A 142 -9.96 -4.70 -23.14
N ARG A 143 -9.98 -4.46 -24.46
CA ARG A 143 -9.97 -3.10 -25.02
C ARG A 143 -11.17 -2.28 -24.50
N GLN A 144 -12.36 -2.88 -24.48
CA GLN A 144 -13.57 -2.25 -23.97
C GLN A 144 -13.46 -1.93 -22.48
N LEU A 145 -12.89 -2.83 -21.68
CA LEU A 145 -12.63 -2.57 -20.27
C LEU A 145 -11.68 -1.38 -20.06
N LEU A 146 -10.55 -1.32 -20.79
CA LEU A 146 -9.62 -0.19 -20.68
C LEU A 146 -10.29 1.13 -21.10
N ALA A 147 -11.15 1.12 -22.11
CA ALA A 147 -11.94 2.28 -22.49
C ALA A 147 -12.93 2.70 -21.39
N ASN A 148 -13.58 1.73 -20.73
CA ASN A 148 -14.48 1.99 -19.61
C ASN A 148 -13.74 2.61 -18.42
N LEU A 149 -12.55 2.10 -18.07
CA LEU A 149 -11.69 2.68 -17.02
C LEU A 149 -11.35 4.15 -17.34
N ARG A 150 -10.91 4.44 -18.57
CA ARG A 150 -10.62 5.80 -19.01
C ARG A 150 -11.83 6.73 -18.95
N ARG A 151 -13.00 6.27 -19.43
CA ARG A 151 -14.26 7.04 -19.36
C ARG A 151 -14.65 7.34 -17.91
N ALA A 152 -14.37 6.40 -17.02
CA ALA A 152 -14.64 6.55 -15.60
C ALA A 152 -13.68 7.60 -14.97
N GLY A 153 -12.54 7.91 -15.58
CA GLY A 153 -11.55 8.86 -15.06
C GLY A 153 -10.38 8.18 -14.37
N VAL A 154 -10.25 6.86 -14.50
CA VAL A 154 -9.04 6.14 -14.12
C VAL A 154 -8.00 6.39 -15.21
N TRP A 155 -6.83 6.88 -14.82
CA TRP A 155 -5.72 7.00 -15.73
C TRP A 155 -5.19 5.59 -16.07
N VAL A 156 -5.13 5.27 -17.37
CA VAL A 156 -4.64 3.99 -17.89
C VAL A 156 -3.46 4.30 -18.81
N PRO A 157 -2.26 3.75 -18.55
CA PRO A 157 -1.09 4.03 -19.36
C PRO A 157 -1.30 3.58 -20.82
N PRO A 158 -0.60 4.21 -21.79
CA PRO A 158 -0.67 3.80 -23.19
C PRO A 158 -0.22 2.35 -23.41
N ARG A 159 0.74 1.89 -22.60
CA ARG A 159 1.24 0.52 -22.57
C ARG A 159 1.19 0.02 -21.13
N LEU A 160 0.55 -1.13 -20.91
CA LEU A 160 0.53 -1.77 -19.59
C LEU A 160 1.87 -2.45 -19.30
N ASP A 161 2.36 -2.29 -18.08
CA ASP A 161 3.45 -3.10 -17.53
C ASP A 161 2.89 -4.45 -17.04
N TYR A 162 3.00 -5.45 -17.90
CA TYR A 162 2.56 -6.80 -17.60
C TYR A 162 3.35 -7.42 -16.45
N HIS A 163 4.64 -7.13 -16.33
CA HIS A 163 5.49 -7.73 -15.30
C HIS A 163 5.12 -7.21 -13.92
N LEU A 164 4.85 -5.91 -13.80
CA LEU A 164 4.32 -5.31 -12.58
C LEU A 164 2.96 -5.91 -12.22
N LEU A 165 2.00 -5.89 -13.15
CA LEU A 165 0.63 -6.38 -12.88
C LEU A 165 0.62 -7.88 -12.52
N ASN A 166 1.46 -8.70 -13.17
CA ASN A 166 1.63 -10.11 -12.84
C ASN A 166 2.21 -10.33 -11.45
N ALA A 167 3.25 -9.56 -11.09
CA ALA A 167 3.83 -9.63 -9.75
C ALA A 167 2.76 -9.29 -8.70
N LEU A 168 1.98 -8.23 -8.91
CA LEU A 168 0.96 -7.79 -7.94
C LEU A 168 -0.22 -8.76 -7.85
N TYR A 169 -0.70 -9.33 -8.96
CA TYR A 169 -1.72 -10.37 -8.93
C TYR A 169 -1.18 -11.68 -8.33
N THR A 170 0.08 -12.03 -8.58
CA THR A 170 0.75 -13.16 -7.92
C THR A 170 0.79 -12.95 -6.40
N ALA A 171 1.16 -11.75 -5.94
CA ALA A 171 1.15 -11.42 -4.52
C ALA A 171 -0.26 -11.48 -3.93
N ARG A 172 -1.29 -11.00 -4.64
CA ARG A 172 -2.68 -11.07 -4.18
C ARG A 172 -3.18 -12.50 -4.04
N MET A 173 -2.85 -13.37 -5.01
CA MET A 173 -3.36 -14.74 -5.06
C MET A 173 -2.52 -15.73 -4.23
N GLY A 174 -1.22 -15.48 -4.06
CA GLY A 174 -0.27 -16.42 -3.47
C GLY A 174 0.17 -17.54 -4.44
N THR A 175 -0.27 -17.48 -5.70
CA THR A 175 0.10 -18.40 -6.78
C THR A 175 0.54 -17.60 -7.99
N PRO A 176 1.48 -18.12 -8.80
CA PRO A 176 1.92 -17.43 -10.01
C PRO A 176 0.76 -17.05 -10.94
N VAL A 177 0.68 -15.76 -11.26
CA VAL A 177 -0.22 -15.21 -12.27
C VAL A 177 0.64 -14.62 -13.37
N GLY A 178 0.46 -15.12 -14.59
CA GLY A 178 1.17 -14.58 -15.74
C GLY A 178 2.61 -15.05 -15.93
N TYR A 179 2.98 -16.17 -15.32
CA TYR A 179 4.25 -16.81 -15.57
C TYR A 179 3.97 -18.16 -16.24
N LYS A 180 4.59 -18.41 -17.39
CA LYS A 180 4.73 -19.75 -17.98
C LYS A 180 6.21 -20.04 -18.02
N SER A 181 6.66 -21.03 -17.28
CA SER A 181 7.93 -21.68 -17.55
C SER A 181 7.77 -22.75 -18.62
N ALA A 182 8.82 -23.00 -19.40
CA ALA A 182 8.91 -24.18 -20.27
C ALA A 182 8.81 -25.49 -19.46
N ASN A 183 9.08 -25.45 -18.15
CA ASN A 183 8.99 -26.56 -17.21
C ASN A 183 7.54 -26.88 -16.79
N SER A 184 6.69 -25.86 -16.65
CA SER A 184 5.25 -26.00 -16.39
C SER A 184 4.51 -26.74 -17.53
N LEU A 185 4.93 -26.54 -18.78
CA LEU A 185 4.44 -27.30 -19.95
C LEU A 185 4.88 -28.77 -19.97
N ARG A 186 5.92 -29.14 -19.23
CA ARG A 186 6.48 -30.51 -19.17
C ARG A 186 6.10 -31.27 -17.90
N GLY A 187 5.21 -30.71 -17.07
CA GLY A 187 4.70 -31.36 -15.85
C GLY A 187 5.75 -31.62 -14.78
N ARG A 188 6.89 -30.92 -14.83
CA ARG A 188 7.97 -31.03 -13.84
C ARG A 188 8.23 -29.64 -13.28
N GLU A 189 8.04 -29.50 -11.97
CA GLU A 189 8.11 -28.27 -11.16
C GLU A 189 6.79 -27.48 -11.04
N ARG A 190 6.31 -27.39 -9.80
CA ARG A 190 5.27 -26.42 -9.41
C ARG A 190 5.94 -25.06 -9.36
N GLU A 191 5.51 -24.13 -10.21
CA GLU A 191 5.85 -22.72 -10.04
C GLU A 191 5.30 -22.28 -8.69
N ASN A 192 6.19 -21.90 -7.78
CA ASN A 192 5.83 -21.45 -6.43
C ASN A 192 6.15 -19.97 -6.26
N LEU A 193 5.66 -19.40 -5.17
CA LEU A 193 5.74 -17.96 -4.92
C LEU A 193 7.20 -17.50 -4.82
N LEU A 194 8.08 -18.34 -4.26
CA LEU A 194 9.51 -18.08 -4.13
C LEU A 194 10.21 -17.92 -5.48
N LEU A 195 9.90 -18.79 -6.46
CA LEU A 195 10.50 -18.70 -7.79
C LEU A 195 10.14 -17.37 -8.45
N ILE A 196 8.88 -16.93 -8.33
CA ILE A 196 8.45 -15.64 -8.86
C ILE A 196 9.12 -14.49 -8.11
N ALA A 197 9.25 -14.60 -6.79
CA ALA A 197 9.90 -13.57 -6.00
C ALA A 197 11.38 -13.37 -6.38
N HIS A 198 12.10 -14.45 -6.68
CA HIS A 198 13.44 -14.38 -7.25
C HIS A 198 13.44 -13.80 -8.67
N HIS A 199 12.51 -14.21 -9.52
CA HIS A 199 12.39 -13.70 -10.87
C HIS A 199 12.13 -12.19 -10.90
N VAL A 200 11.21 -11.68 -10.07
CA VAL A 200 10.92 -10.24 -9.95
C VAL A 200 12.17 -9.49 -9.47
N HIS A 201 12.87 -9.99 -8.46
CA HIS A 201 14.13 -9.37 -8.02
C HIS A 201 15.17 -9.30 -9.14
N ASP A 202 15.39 -10.41 -9.85
CA ASP A 202 16.51 -10.54 -10.78
C ASP A 202 16.23 -9.90 -12.15
N LYS A 203 14.96 -9.82 -12.57
CA LYS A 203 14.56 -9.30 -13.90
C LYS A 203 13.83 -7.96 -13.85
N HIS A 204 13.19 -7.64 -12.73
CA HIS A 204 12.36 -6.44 -12.58
C HIS A 204 12.62 -5.74 -11.22
N PRO A 205 13.87 -5.33 -10.94
CA PRO A 205 14.26 -4.77 -9.64
C PRO A 205 13.46 -3.50 -9.26
N THR A 206 13.04 -2.71 -10.25
CA THR A 206 12.16 -1.53 -10.08
C THR A 206 10.77 -1.88 -9.51
N HIS A 207 10.30 -3.12 -9.69
CA HIS A 207 9.03 -3.60 -9.17
C HIS A 207 9.16 -4.36 -7.85
N PHE A 208 10.38 -4.75 -7.48
CA PHE A 208 10.63 -5.71 -6.41
C PHE A 208 10.10 -5.23 -5.05
N LEU A 209 10.38 -3.98 -4.67
CA LEU A 209 9.91 -3.44 -3.39
C LEU A 209 8.38 -3.29 -3.35
N THR A 210 7.76 -2.89 -4.46
CA THR A 210 6.29 -2.83 -4.58
C THR A 210 5.67 -4.22 -4.47
N PHE A 211 6.28 -5.23 -5.08
CA PHE A 211 5.87 -6.62 -4.95
C PHE A 211 6.00 -7.14 -3.51
N CYS A 212 7.11 -6.85 -2.82
CA CYS A 212 7.27 -7.19 -1.41
C CYS A 212 6.22 -6.52 -0.52
N LYS A 213 5.88 -5.25 -0.80
CA LYS A 213 4.77 -4.56 -0.12
C LYS A 213 3.44 -5.24 -0.39
N ALA A 214 3.17 -5.68 -1.61
CA ALA A 214 1.96 -6.42 -1.94
C ALA A 214 1.88 -7.76 -1.18
N LEU A 215 2.99 -8.52 -1.14
CA LEU A 215 3.08 -9.77 -0.39
C LEU A 215 2.77 -9.58 1.10
N ALA A 216 3.25 -8.47 1.66
CA ALA A 216 2.96 -8.06 3.01
C ALA A 216 1.45 -7.82 3.21
N VAL A 217 0.86 -6.94 2.39
CA VAL A 217 -0.56 -6.54 2.46
C VAL A 217 -1.52 -7.73 2.28
N TYR A 218 -1.17 -8.69 1.42
CA TYR A 218 -2.01 -9.87 1.17
C TYR A 218 -1.67 -11.10 2.03
N GLY A 219 -0.85 -10.92 3.07
CA GLY A 219 -0.54 -11.99 4.03
C GLY A 219 0.23 -13.17 3.42
N LYS A 220 1.07 -12.95 2.41
CA LYS A 220 1.82 -14.02 1.70
C LYS A 220 3.27 -14.17 2.15
N LEU A 221 3.74 -13.37 3.10
CA LEU A 221 5.12 -13.46 3.59
C LEU A 221 5.40 -14.78 4.31
N GLU A 222 4.44 -15.35 5.04
CA GLU A 222 4.63 -16.63 5.73
C GLU A 222 4.80 -17.80 4.76
N GLN A 223 3.96 -17.84 3.73
CA GLN A 223 4.10 -18.80 2.63
C GLN A 223 5.48 -18.69 1.99
N LEU A 224 5.91 -17.46 1.67
CA LEU A 224 7.20 -17.23 1.03
C LEU A 224 8.38 -17.65 1.92
N ARG A 225 8.30 -17.41 3.23
CA ARG A 225 9.31 -17.87 4.22
C ARG A 225 9.34 -19.39 4.33
N ALA A 226 8.19 -20.06 4.31
CA ALA A 226 8.12 -21.51 4.34
C ALA A 226 8.72 -22.15 3.08
N GLU A 227 8.60 -21.46 1.92
CA GLU A 227 9.23 -21.87 0.67
C GLU A 227 10.74 -21.57 0.67
N ASP A 228 11.21 -20.46 1.25
CA ASP A 228 12.63 -20.07 1.29
C ASP A 228 13.45 -20.80 2.36
N LYS A 229 13.72 -22.08 2.12
CA LYS A 229 14.59 -22.91 2.98
C LYS A 229 16.02 -22.39 3.09
N SER A 230 16.45 -21.52 2.17
CA SER A 230 17.83 -21.05 2.08
C SER A 230 18.09 -19.70 2.74
N GLY A 231 17.03 -18.94 3.07
CA GLY A 231 17.10 -17.56 3.54
C GLY A 231 17.58 -16.55 2.49
N LYS A 232 17.84 -16.99 1.24
CA LYS A 232 18.40 -16.13 0.19
C LYS A 232 17.43 -15.03 -0.23
N TRP A 233 16.12 -15.29 -0.21
CA TRP A 233 15.15 -14.26 -0.55
C TRP A 233 15.11 -13.18 0.53
N GLY A 234 15.16 -13.56 1.81
CA GLY A 234 15.25 -12.60 2.92
C GLY A 234 16.47 -11.69 2.80
N ALA A 235 17.63 -12.26 2.45
CA ALA A 235 18.85 -11.47 2.20
C ALA A 235 18.70 -10.51 1.00
N LYS A 236 18.08 -10.96 -0.10
CA LYS A 236 17.76 -10.11 -1.26
C LYS A 236 16.83 -8.94 -0.88
N TYR A 237 15.83 -9.21 -0.04
CA TYR A 237 14.91 -8.17 0.44
C TYR A 237 15.61 -7.07 1.23
N GLU A 238 16.46 -7.44 2.20
CA GLU A 238 17.20 -6.44 2.98
C GLU A 238 18.24 -5.69 2.14
N ALA A 239 18.92 -6.37 1.22
CA ALA A 239 19.85 -5.71 0.29
C ALA A 239 19.14 -4.71 -0.63
N ALA A 240 17.98 -5.07 -1.19
CA ALA A 240 17.21 -4.17 -2.04
C ALA A 240 16.72 -2.92 -1.28
N LYS A 241 16.29 -3.09 -0.03
CA LYS A 241 15.94 -1.95 0.86
C LYS A 241 17.13 -1.03 1.06
N GLN A 242 18.31 -1.58 1.33
CA GLN A 242 19.52 -0.79 1.54
C GLN A 242 19.89 0.01 0.29
N LYS A 243 19.91 -0.62 -0.89
CA LYS A 243 20.20 0.04 -2.16
C LYS A 243 19.21 1.15 -2.49
N PHE A 244 17.92 0.94 -2.20
CA PHE A 244 16.92 1.99 -2.35
C PHE A 244 17.19 3.20 -1.45
N ARG A 245 17.61 2.99 -0.19
CA ARG A 245 18.01 4.09 0.72
C ARG A 245 19.23 4.85 0.21
N GLU A 246 20.16 4.16 -0.43
CA GLU A 246 21.37 4.73 -1.04
C GLU A 246 21.08 5.46 -2.36
N GLY A 247 19.82 5.45 -2.83
CA GLY A 247 19.40 6.15 -4.04
C GLY A 247 19.70 5.39 -5.34
N ASP A 248 19.99 4.09 -5.26
CA ASP A 248 20.26 3.25 -6.44
C ASP A 248 19.07 3.27 -7.40
N THR A 249 19.30 3.82 -8.60
CA THR A 249 18.30 3.93 -9.66
C THR A 249 17.74 2.58 -10.12
N ALA A 250 18.46 1.46 -9.93
CA ALA A 250 17.97 0.13 -10.30
C ALA A 250 16.77 -0.31 -9.44
N PHE A 251 16.64 0.21 -8.23
CA PHE A 251 15.55 -0.07 -7.30
C PHE A 251 14.58 1.11 -7.17
N GLN A 252 14.79 2.20 -7.92
CA GLN A 252 13.82 3.27 -8.00
C GLN A 252 12.54 2.74 -8.66
N ARG A 253 11.43 2.94 -7.96
CA ARG A 253 10.14 2.46 -8.40
C ARG A 253 9.65 3.29 -9.58
N ASP A 254 9.24 2.61 -10.65
CA ASP A 254 8.50 3.25 -11.73
C ASP A 254 7.09 3.64 -11.24
N ILE A 255 6.82 4.94 -11.20
CA ILE A 255 5.52 5.52 -10.79
C ILE A 255 4.60 5.79 -11.98
N SER A 256 5.00 5.40 -13.20
CA SER A 256 4.16 5.60 -14.37
C SER A 256 2.87 4.80 -14.29
N HIS A 257 2.86 3.61 -13.68
CA HIS A 257 1.69 2.71 -13.60
C HIS A 257 0.87 2.84 -12.32
N ASP A 258 1.42 3.56 -11.36
CA ASP A 258 0.92 3.78 -10.02
C ASP A 258 -0.58 4.13 -9.97
N PRO A 259 -1.18 4.92 -10.87
CA PRO A 259 -2.62 5.23 -10.81
C PRO A 259 -3.53 4.05 -11.07
N LEU A 260 -3.17 3.25 -12.07
CA LEU A 260 -3.87 2.03 -12.37
C LEU A 260 -3.67 1.03 -11.23
N VAL A 261 -2.46 0.99 -10.64
CA VAL A 261 -2.18 0.13 -9.48
C VAL A 261 -2.99 0.56 -8.26
N ALA A 262 -3.10 1.86 -7.97
CA ALA A 262 -3.89 2.38 -6.85
C ALA A 262 -5.39 2.12 -7.03
N PHE A 263 -5.87 2.12 -8.27
CA PHE A 263 -7.22 1.72 -8.58
C PHE A 263 -7.47 0.21 -8.40
N LEU A 264 -6.57 -0.65 -8.91
CA LEU A 264 -6.74 -2.11 -8.92
C LEU A 264 -6.36 -2.79 -7.59
N PHE A 265 -5.41 -2.22 -6.87
CA PHE A 265 -4.84 -2.74 -5.63
C PHE A 265 -4.78 -1.63 -4.56
N PRO A 266 -5.93 -1.01 -4.23
CA PRO A 266 -5.98 0.09 -3.27
C PRO A 266 -5.35 -0.28 -1.93
N GLU A 267 -5.42 -1.56 -1.51
CA GLU A 267 -4.89 -2.09 -0.27
C GLU A 267 -3.37 -1.89 -0.16
N ILE A 268 -2.63 -1.96 -1.27
CA ILE A 268 -1.18 -1.68 -1.33
C ILE A 268 -0.89 -0.22 -0.95
N PHE A 269 -1.87 0.65 -1.13
CA PHE A 269 -1.83 2.06 -0.77
C PHE A 269 -2.75 2.40 0.42
N ALA A 270 -3.46 1.46 1.03
CA ALA A 270 -4.43 1.72 2.09
C ALA A 270 -4.12 0.99 3.41
N SER A 271 -3.35 -0.08 3.37
CA SER A 271 -3.20 -0.98 4.50
C SER A 271 -1.74 -1.32 4.69
N THR A 272 -1.34 -1.41 5.95
CA THR A 272 -0.57 -2.58 6.37
C THR A 272 -1.16 -2.99 7.70
N GLU A 273 -2.10 -3.93 7.72
CA GLU A 273 -2.17 -4.86 8.85
C GLU A 273 -1.23 -6.01 8.48
N ILE A 274 -0.23 -6.28 9.31
CA ILE A 274 0.25 -7.65 9.49
C ILE A 274 0.28 -7.91 10.98
N SER A 275 -0.87 -8.31 11.52
CA SER A 275 -0.90 -9.03 12.78
C SER A 275 -0.12 -10.33 12.63
N SER A 276 0.96 -10.39 13.40
CA SER A 276 1.51 -11.59 13.99
C SER A 276 0.43 -12.62 14.35
N ASN A 277 0.55 -13.85 13.85
CA ASN A 277 0.09 -15.01 14.60
C ASN A 277 0.76 -16.32 14.18
N GLY A 278 1.57 -16.86 15.11
CA GLY A 278 2.02 -18.25 15.16
C GLY A 278 3.54 -18.37 15.33
N ALA A 279 4.11 -18.96 16.37
CA ALA A 279 3.59 -19.48 17.62
C ALA A 279 4.79 -19.62 18.58
N LYS A 280 4.52 -19.46 19.88
CA LYS A 280 5.37 -19.94 20.97
C LYS A 280 5.63 -21.45 20.84
N SER A 281 6.87 -21.89 21.10
CA SER A 281 7.10 -23.07 21.95
C SER A 281 8.56 -23.18 22.39
N LYS A 282 8.72 -23.13 23.72
CA LYS A 282 9.88 -23.43 24.59
C LYS A 282 11.06 -22.46 24.55
#